data_AF-A0A2G9P7G3-F1
#
_entry.id   AF-A0A2G9P7G3-F1
#
_cell.length_a   1.000
_cell.length_b   1.000
_cell.length_c   1.000
_cell.angle_alpha   90.00
_cell.angle_beta   90.00
_cell.angle_gamma   90.00
#
_symmetry.space_group_name_H-M   'P 1'
#
loop_
_entity.id
_entity.type
_entity.pdbx_description
1 polymer ?
#
loop_
_entity_poly.entity_id
_entity_poly.type
_entity_poly.pdbx_seq_one_letter_code
_entity_poly.pdbx_strand_id
1 'polypeptide(L)'
;MIKKKAIKSKPVKTVLNEIPFKQQIEAKYKIRSFELADEEIAFRMVKLYFEEVARLGFKRTLDLDAIINAYFYSLARLKRKDKEMELIKKKVLSEEDDLSKESKTDLFPEPGKG
;
A
#
# COMPACT_ATOMS: atom_id res chain seq x y z
N MET A 1 34.76 -48.55 -24.29
CA MET A 1 33.78 -48.87 -23.22
C MET A 1 33.89 -47.83 -22.11
N ILE A 2 32.98 -46.85 -22.05
CA ILE A 2 32.97 -45.82 -21.00
C ILE A 2 31.68 -46.00 -20.18
N LYS A 3 31.83 -46.38 -18.90
CA LYS A 3 30.71 -46.55 -17.96
C LYS A 3 30.20 -45.17 -17.52
N LYS A 4 29.00 -44.77 -17.97
CA LYS A 4 28.29 -43.59 -17.44
C LYS A 4 27.82 -43.90 -16.01
N LYS A 5 28.38 -43.23 -15.00
CA LYS A 5 27.82 -43.23 -13.65
C LYS A 5 26.56 -42.38 -13.63
N ALA A 6 25.42 -43.00 -13.34
CA ALA A 6 24.15 -42.31 -13.14
C ALA A 6 24.23 -41.45 -11.86
N ILE A 7 24.21 -40.13 -12.01
CA ILE A 7 24.01 -39.21 -10.90
C ILE A 7 22.52 -39.27 -10.57
N LYS A 8 22.16 -39.97 -9.49
CA LYS A 8 20.79 -39.96 -8.96
C LYS A 8 20.46 -38.54 -8.50
N SER A 9 19.70 -37.80 -9.29
CA SER A 9 19.15 -36.52 -8.87
C SER A 9 18.12 -36.77 -7.77
N LYS A 10 18.40 -36.26 -6.56
CA LYS A 10 17.39 -36.19 -5.52
C LYS A 10 16.32 -35.18 -5.95
N PRO A 11 15.02 -35.43 -5.68
CA PRO A 11 13.96 -34.51 -6.07
C PRO A 11 14.19 -33.15 -5.39
N VAL A 12 14.11 -32.07 -6.18
CA VAL A 12 14.31 -30.66 -5.78
C VAL A 12 13.43 -30.24 -4.58
N LYS A 13 12.39 -31.01 -4.26
CA LYS A 13 11.46 -30.77 -3.15
C LYS A 13 12.07 -30.96 -1.75
N THR A 14 13.25 -31.57 -1.61
CA THR A 14 13.83 -31.85 -0.28
C THR A 14 14.74 -30.73 0.25
N VAL A 15 15.12 -29.74 -0.55
CA VAL A 15 16.11 -28.70 -0.14
C VAL A 15 15.45 -27.43 0.43
N LEU A 16 14.12 -27.30 0.37
CA LEU A 16 13.39 -26.13 0.87
C LEU A 16 13.14 -26.15 2.39
N ASN A 17 13.45 -27.25 3.09
CA ASN A 17 13.09 -27.43 4.50
C ASN A 17 14.17 -27.04 5.51
N GLU A 18 15.32 -26.53 5.08
CA GLU A 18 16.41 -26.13 6.00
C GLU A 18 16.68 -24.62 6.02
N ILE A 19 15.92 -23.83 5.26
CA ILE A 19 16.06 -22.37 5.28
C ILE A 19 15.18 -21.83 6.42
N PRO A 20 15.75 -21.14 7.43
CA PRO A 20 14.98 -20.51 8.50
C PRO A 20 13.88 -19.63 7.92
N PHE A 21 12.65 -19.77 8.42
CA PHE A 21 11.45 -19.04 7.96
C PHE A 21 11.69 -17.52 7.81
N LYS A 22 12.52 -16.95 8.69
CA LYS A 22 12.96 -15.55 8.66
C LYS A 22 13.69 -15.17 7.37
N GLN A 23 14.55 -16.04 6.84
CA GLN A 23 15.28 -15.82 5.58
C GLN A 23 14.40 -16.04 4.36
N GLN A 24 13.39 -16.91 4.44
CA GLN A 24 12.40 -17.07 3.37
C GLN A 24 11.50 -15.83 3.25
N ILE A 25 11.12 -15.24 4.39
CA ILE A 25 10.41 -13.96 4.44
C ILE A 25 11.32 -12.87 3.89
N GLU A 26 12.54 -12.72 4.41
CA GLU A 26 13.47 -11.70 3.92
C GLU A 26 13.74 -11.84 2.43
N ALA A 27 13.97 -13.03 1.87
CA ALA A 27 14.16 -13.20 0.43
C ALA A 27 12.88 -12.89 -0.39
N LYS A 28 11.69 -13.21 0.14
CA LYS A 28 10.40 -12.91 -0.50
C LYS A 28 10.05 -11.41 -0.47
N TYR A 29 10.52 -10.66 0.53
CA TYR A 29 10.25 -9.23 0.69
C TYR A 29 11.43 -8.32 0.29
N LYS A 30 12.66 -8.83 0.20
CA LYS A 30 13.86 -8.10 -0.28
C LYS A 30 13.81 -7.80 -1.78
N ILE A 31 12.87 -8.41 -2.51
CA ILE A 31 12.59 -8.12 -3.92
C ILE A 31 11.60 -6.93 -4.08
N ARG A 32 11.03 -6.38 -3.00
CA ARG A 32 9.97 -5.36 -3.09
C ARG A 32 10.40 -3.91 -2.85
N SER A 33 11.68 -3.61 -2.75
CA SER A 33 12.18 -2.22 -2.72
C SER A 33 12.55 -1.71 -4.12
N PHE A 34 11.82 -2.15 -5.15
CA PHE A 34 11.82 -1.42 -6.42
C PHE A 34 10.78 -0.32 -6.26
N GLU A 35 11.21 0.94 -6.23
CA GLU A 35 10.29 2.07 -6.35
C GLU A 35 9.54 1.91 -7.67
N LEU A 36 8.27 1.52 -7.58
CA LEU A 36 7.40 1.44 -8.73
C LEU A 36 7.07 2.88 -9.15
N ALA A 37 7.17 3.16 -10.46
CA ALA A 37 6.72 4.43 -11.00
C ALA A 37 5.24 4.67 -10.67
N ASP A 38 4.87 5.92 -10.42
CA ASP A 38 3.49 6.30 -10.09
C ASP A 38 2.49 5.84 -11.16
N GLU A 39 2.90 5.84 -12.43
CA GLU A 39 2.12 5.33 -13.56
C GLU A 39 1.76 3.85 -13.40
N GLU A 40 2.71 3.02 -12.97
CA GLU A 40 2.49 1.58 -12.76
C GLU A 40 1.58 1.34 -11.53
N ILE A 41 1.74 2.14 -10.48
CA ILE A 41 0.87 2.08 -9.30
C ILE A 41 -0.56 2.47 -9.68
N ALA A 42 -0.74 3.58 -10.40
CA ALA A 42 -2.04 4.03 -10.89
C ALA A 42 -2.71 2.95 -11.73
N PHE A 43 -1.99 2.35 -12.67
CA PHE A 43 -2.49 1.26 -13.50
C PHE A 43 -2.96 0.07 -12.67
N ARG A 44 -2.16 -0.40 -11.70
CA ARG A 44 -2.52 -1.54 -10.84
C ARG A 44 -3.75 -1.26 -9.98
N MET A 45 -3.87 -0.04 -9.44
CA MET A 45 -5.03 0.37 -8.66
C MET A 45 -6.30 0.34 -9.50
N VAL A 46 -6.28 0.95 -10.69
CA VAL A 46 -7.43 1.00 -11.60
C VAL A 46 -7.81 -0.39 -12.08
N LYS A 47 -6.82 -1.22 -12.43
CA LYS A 47 -7.05 -2.61 -12.81
C LYS A 47 -7.77 -3.38 -11.70
N LEU A 48 -7.23 -3.36 -10.47
CA LEU A 48 -7.82 -4.07 -9.34
C LEU A 48 -9.25 -3.60 -9.06
N TYR A 49 -9.49 -2.29 -9.10
CA TYR A 49 -10.82 -1.72 -8.89
C TYR A 49 -11.84 -2.29 -9.89
N PHE A 50 -11.52 -2.28 -11.18
CA PHE A 50 -12.45 -2.78 -12.20
C PHE A 50 -12.58 -4.31 -12.19
N GLU A 51 -11.53 -5.05 -11.86
CA GLU A 51 -11.61 -6.50 -11.62
C GLU A 51 -12.60 -6.82 -10.50
N GLU A 52 -12.55 -6.07 -9.39
CA GLU A 52 -13.49 -6.25 -8.27
C GLU A 52 -14.91 -5.82 -8.62
N VAL A 53 -15.09 -4.70 -9.32
CA VAL A 53 -16.42 -4.26 -9.80
C VAL A 53 -17.04 -5.30 -10.73
N ALA A 54 -16.25 -5.88 -11.63
CA ALA A 54 -16.70 -6.94 -12.53
C ALA A 54 -17.03 -8.22 -11.75
N ARG A 55 -16.19 -8.62 -10.78
CA ARG A 55 -16.41 -9.79 -9.92
C ARG A 55 -17.71 -9.71 -9.13
N LEU A 56 -18.07 -8.53 -8.65
CA LEU A 56 -19.27 -8.29 -7.86
C LEU A 56 -20.53 -8.08 -8.72
N GLY A 57 -20.39 -7.98 -10.04
CA GLY A 57 -21.50 -7.76 -10.96
C GLY A 57 -22.16 -6.38 -10.81
N PHE A 58 -21.48 -5.42 -10.15
CA PHE A 58 -22.04 -4.10 -9.84
C PHE A 58 -22.31 -3.26 -11.09
N LYS A 59 -21.59 -3.50 -12.19
CA LYS A 59 -21.75 -2.75 -13.44
C LYS A 59 -21.80 -3.70 -14.63
N ARG A 60 -22.91 -3.66 -15.39
CA ARG A 60 -23.10 -4.46 -16.61
C ARG A 60 -22.34 -3.91 -17.82
N THR A 61 -22.06 -2.61 -17.83
CA THR A 61 -21.36 -1.92 -18.92
C THR A 61 -20.21 -1.10 -18.35
N LEU A 62 -19.00 -1.33 -18.87
CA LEU A 62 -17.83 -0.54 -18.57
C LEU A 62 -17.51 0.31 -19.79
N ASP A 63 -17.52 1.63 -19.58
CA ASP A 63 -17.18 2.60 -20.61
C ASP A 63 -15.67 2.85 -20.61
N LEU A 64 -15.08 2.99 -21.80
CA LEU A 64 -13.65 3.22 -21.96
C LEU A 64 -13.24 4.55 -21.33
N ASP A 65 -14.08 5.58 -21.48
CA ASP A 65 -13.84 6.89 -20.88
C ASP A 65 -13.78 6.81 -19.35
N ALA A 66 -14.58 5.94 -18.73
CA ALA A 66 -14.54 5.72 -17.29
C ALA A 66 -13.21 5.11 -16.84
N ILE A 67 -12.61 4.22 -17.64
CA ILE A 67 -11.30 3.62 -17.37
C ILE A 67 -10.20 4.68 -17.48
N ILE A 68 -10.22 5.45 -18.56
CA ILE A 68 -9.24 6.50 -18.84
C ILE A 68 -9.28 7.56 -17.73
N ASN A 69 -10.48 8.02 -17.36
CA ASN A 69 -10.66 9.01 -16.30
C ASN A 69 -10.20 8.47 -14.94
N ALA A 70 -10.50 7.21 -14.60
CA ALA A 70 -10.04 6.59 -13.36
C ALA A 70 -8.50 6.53 -13.29
N TYR A 71 -7.85 6.20 -14.40
CA TYR A 71 -6.39 6.16 -14.49
C TYR A 71 -5.78 7.53 -14.24
N PHE A 72 -6.21 8.56 -14.99
CA PHE A 72 -5.64 9.91 -14.84
C PHE A 72 -5.96 10.53 -13.49
N TYR A 73 -7.15 10.27 -12.94
CA TYR A 73 -7.48 10.67 -11.58
C TYR A 73 -6.51 10.05 -10.57
N SER A 74 -6.28 8.74 -10.65
CA SER A 74 -5.40 8.02 -9.72
C SER A 74 -3.95 8.51 -9.84
N LEU A 75 -3.45 8.70 -11.07
CA LEU A 75 -2.12 9.22 -11.32
C LEU A 75 -1.96 10.65 -10.76
N ALA A 76 -2.93 11.52 -11.00
CA ALA A 76 -2.91 12.88 -10.47
C ALA A 76 -2.93 12.88 -8.93
N ARG A 77 -3.63 11.94 -8.31
CA ARG A 77 -3.66 11.79 -6.85
C ARG A 77 -2.31 11.32 -6.30
N LEU A 78 -1.67 10.34 -6.94
CA LEU A 78 -0.34 9.86 -6.54
C LEU A 78 0.70 10.99 -6.62
N LYS A 79 0.72 11.74 -7.73
CA LYS A 79 1.65 12.87 -7.92
C LYS A 79 1.46 14.01 -6.92
N ARG A 80 0.27 14.13 -6.32
CA ARG A 80 -0.02 15.14 -5.29
C ARG A 80 0.11 14.60 -3.85
N LYS A 81 0.24 13.29 -3.66
CA LYS A 81 0.13 12.67 -2.33
C LYS A 81 1.11 13.28 -1.33
N ASP A 82 2.35 13.55 -1.74
CA ASP A 82 3.38 14.01 -0.82
C ASP A 82 3.11 15.43 -0.36
N LYS A 83 2.66 16.30 -1.28
CA LYS A 83 2.24 17.67 -0.95
C LYS A 83 1.02 17.68 -0.03
N GLU A 84 0.04 16.84 -0.32
CA GLU A 84 -1.15 16.71 0.51
C GLU A 84 -0.80 16.17 1.91
N MET A 85 0.08 15.19 2.00
CA MET A 85 0.55 14.61 3.25
C MET A 85 1.29 15.63 4.11
N GLU A 86 2.15 16.45 3.52
CA GLU A 86 2.85 17.52 4.25
C GLU A 86 1.89 18.57 4.79
N LEU A 87 0.85 18.94 4.04
CA LEU A 87 -0.19 19.86 4.53
C LEU A 87 -0.98 19.26 5.70
N ILE A 88 -1.29 17.97 5.63
CA ILE A 88 -1.98 17.26 6.71
C ILE A 88 -1.10 17.23 7.96
N LYS A 89 0.18 16.86 7.83
CA LYS A 89 1.13 16.85 8.96
C LYS A 89 1.23 18.21 9.63
N LYS A 90 1.33 19.29 8.84
CA LYS A 90 1.38 20.66 9.38
C LYS A 90 0.13 21.03 10.17
N LYS A 91 -1.06 20.67 9.66
CA LYS A 91 -2.32 20.92 10.37
C LYS A 91 -2.42 20.14 11.67
N VAL A 92 -2.03 18.86 11.65
CA VAL A 92 -2.02 18.03 12.86
C VAL A 92 -1.10 18.64 13.91
N LEU A 93 0.12 19.03 13.53
CA LEU A 93 1.07 19.67 14.46
C LEU A 93 0.53 21.00 15.04
N SER A 94 -0.13 21.83 14.23
CA SER A 94 -0.72 23.07 14.75
C SER A 94 -1.86 22.80 15.73
N GLU A 95 -2.71 21.81 15.45
CA GLU A 95 -3.80 21.43 16.35
C GLU A 95 -3.26 20.84 17.67
N GLU A 96 -2.20 20.04 17.63
CA GLU A 96 -1.52 19.53 18.83
C GLU A 96 -0.92 20.67 19.68
N ASP A 97 -0.29 21.65 19.04
CA ASP A 97 0.27 22.83 19.72
C ASP A 97 -0.82 23.68 20.38
N ASP A 98 -1.96 23.89 19.71
CA ASP A 98 -3.08 24.68 20.24
C ASP A 98 -3.72 23.97 21.44
N LEU A 99 -3.98 22.67 21.33
CA LEU A 99 -4.50 21.86 22.45
C LEU A 99 -3.53 21.80 23.64
N SER A 100 -2.22 21.86 23.40
CA SER A 100 -1.21 21.87 24.47
C SER A 100 -1.17 23.18 25.26
N LYS A 101 -1.66 24.28 24.66
CA LYS A 101 -1.68 25.63 25.24
C LYS A 101 -3.01 25.96 25.92
N GLU A 102 -4.07 25.19 25.66
CA GLU A 102 -5.35 25.34 26.35
C GLU A 102 -5.17 25.06 27.86
N SER A 103 -5.59 26.02 28.67
CA SER A 103 -5.46 25.93 30.12
C SER A 103 -6.63 25.13 30.70
N LYS A 104 -6.43 24.50 31.87
CA LYS A 104 -7.44 23.66 32.54
C LYS A 104 -8.78 24.40 32.81
N THR A 105 -8.72 25.72 32.90
CA THR A 105 -9.88 26.62 33.10
C THR A 105 -10.73 26.83 31.85
N ASP A 106 -10.20 26.59 30.65
CA ASP A 106 -10.94 26.69 29.38
C ASP A 106 -11.70 25.38 29.07
N LEU A 107 -11.16 24.23 29.50
CA LEU A 107 -11.75 22.90 29.31
C LEU A 107 -12.86 22.56 30.31
N PHE A 108 -12.82 23.15 31.50
CA PHE A 108 -13.80 22.93 32.57
C PHE A 108 -14.16 24.27 33.22
N PRO A 109 -15.08 25.05 32.63
CA PRO A 109 -15.56 26.28 33.26
C PRO A 109 -16.16 25.94 34.62
N GLU A 110 -15.72 26.61 35.68
CA GLU A 110 -16.24 26.34 37.02
C GLU A 110 -17.76 26.56 37.03
N PRO A 111 -18.55 25.64 37.61
CA PRO A 111 -19.98 25.84 37.73
C PRO A 111 -20.20 27.11 38.53
N GLY A 112 -20.74 28.13 37.85
CA GLY A 112 -20.95 29.46 38.41
C GLY A 112 -21.63 29.37 39.76
N LYS A 113 -21.01 29.95 40.80
CA LYS A 113 -21.64 30.11 42.11
C LYS A 113 -22.79 31.10 41.95
N GLY A 114 -24.00 30.56 41.94
CA GLY A 114 -25.24 31.32 42.12
C GLY A 114 -25.42 31.80 43.56
#